data_AF-A0A150V7G9-F1
#
_entry.id   AF-A0A150V7G9-F1
#
_cell.length_a   1.000
_cell.length_b   1.000
_cell.length_c   1.000
_cell.angle_alpha   90.00
_cell.angle_beta   90.00
_cell.angle_gamma   90.00
#
_symmetry.space_group_name_H-M   'P 1'
#
loop_
_entity.id
_entity.type
_entity.pdbx_description
1 polymer ?
#
loop_
_entity_poly.entity_id
_entity_poly.type
_entity_poly.pdbx_seq_one_letter_code
_entity_poly.pdbx_strand_id
1 'polypeptide(L)'
;DPATITTWPDALRCVTKLAAQNPRFGEKIRKMMSTQRDHEMRWYAERQALKRVHASRAASSAQVASILQSLGGGGTTDLPLATPDNGAQELAVFDRKIYAAQMAMEEAMTAELKGLGVPFFGTEAGCVGSAEEKGEGRPRWSPRVSEAELLELRRRMVGHLEDLYRD
;
A
#
# COMPACT_ATOMS: atom_id res chain seq x y z
N ASP A 1 22.55 -16.55 5.00
CA ASP A 1 22.06 -15.22 5.35
C ASP A 1 20.93 -14.88 4.39
N PRO A 2 19.72 -14.50 4.85
CA PRO A 2 18.63 -14.10 3.95
C PRO A 2 18.97 -12.91 3.05
N ALA A 3 19.89 -12.03 3.48
CA ALA A 3 20.26 -10.81 2.75
C ALA A 3 21.10 -11.06 1.49
N THR A 4 21.71 -12.25 1.36
CA THR A 4 22.54 -12.64 0.22
C THR A 4 21.83 -13.55 -0.78
N ILE A 5 20.56 -13.91 -0.51
CA ILE A 5 19.77 -14.78 -1.36
C ILE A 5 19.23 -13.98 -2.55
N THR A 6 19.61 -14.41 -3.75
CA THR A 6 19.16 -13.82 -5.02
C THR A 6 18.36 -14.77 -5.90
N THR A 7 18.23 -16.04 -5.50
CA THR A 7 17.54 -17.08 -6.27
C THR A 7 16.24 -17.51 -5.58
N TRP A 8 15.23 -17.85 -6.39
CA TRP A 8 13.93 -18.27 -5.87
C TRP A 8 13.97 -19.60 -5.07
N PRO A 9 14.65 -20.68 -5.51
CA PRO A 9 14.66 -21.93 -4.77
C PRO A 9 15.31 -21.82 -3.38
N ASP A 10 16.38 -21.01 -3.27
CA ASP A 10 17.05 -20.80 -1.98
C ASP A 10 16.20 -19.93 -1.04
N ALA A 11 15.45 -18.98 -1.60
CA ALA A 11 14.48 -18.19 -0.84
C ALA A 11 13.37 -19.05 -0.23
N LEU A 12 12.82 -20.01 -0.98
CA LEU A 12 11.82 -20.95 -0.47
C LEU A 12 12.36 -21.82 0.67
N ARG A 13 13.57 -22.34 0.52
CA ARG A 13 14.26 -23.12 1.58
C ARG A 13 14.47 -22.26 2.83
N CYS A 14 14.86 -21.00 2.64
CA CYS A 14 15.06 -20.05 3.72
C CYS A 14 13.75 -19.78 4.48
N VAL A 15 12.66 -19.47 3.78
CA VAL A 15 11.34 -19.22 4.38
C VAL A 15 10.81 -20.45 5.09
N THR A 16 10.92 -21.64 4.48
CA THR A 16 10.48 -22.90 5.11
C THR A 16 11.23 -23.14 6.43
N LYS A 17 12.54 -22.92 6.42
CA LYS A 17 13.38 -23.02 7.62
C LYS A 17 13.00 -21.98 8.67
N LEU A 18 12.76 -20.73 8.27
CA LEU A 18 12.35 -19.64 9.17
C LEU A 18 11.00 -19.93 9.83
N ALA A 19 10.02 -20.38 9.04
CA ALA A 19 8.70 -20.75 9.53
C ALA A 19 8.77 -21.91 10.54
N ALA A 20 9.60 -22.93 10.27
CA ALA A 20 9.80 -24.04 11.20
C ALA A 20 10.51 -23.63 12.50
N GLN A 21 11.40 -22.63 12.44
CA GLN A 21 12.18 -22.17 13.59
C GLN A 21 11.46 -21.12 14.44
N ASN A 22 10.55 -20.35 13.84
CA ASN A 22 9.83 -19.28 14.50
C ASN A 22 8.32 -19.57 14.53
N PRO A 23 7.77 -20.04 15.66
CA PRO A 23 6.35 -20.38 15.75
C PRO A 23 5.42 -19.18 15.55
N ARG A 24 5.93 -17.95 15.78
CA ARG A 24 5.18 -16.70 15.59
C ARG A 24 5.23 -16.17 14.15
N PHE A 25 5.95 -16.85 13.25
CA PHE A 25 6.13 -16.39 11.87
C PHE A 25 4.77 -16.27 11.16
N GLY A 26 3.98 -17.34 11.14
CA GLY A 26 2.66 -17.33 10.51
C GLY A 26 1.68 -16.35 11.16
N GLU A 27 1.73 -16.20 12.49
CA GLU A 27 0.90 -15.22 13.21
C GLU A 27 1.21 -13.78 12.78
N LYS A 28 2.49 -13.45 12.59
CA LYS A 28 2.89 -12.12 12.12
C LYS A 28 2.44 -11.85 10.69
N ILE A 29 2.61 -12.82 9.78
CA ILE A 29 2.14 -12.69 8.39
C ILE A 29 0.62 -12.48 8.36
N ARG A 30 -0.15 -13.29 9.10
CA ARG A 30 -1.61 -13.10 9.22
C ARG A 30 -1.98 -11.75 9.81
N LYS A 31 -1.27 -11.29 10.84
CA LYS A 31 -1.49 -9.97 11.43
C LYS A 31 -1.26 -8.85 10.42
N MET A 32 -0.20 -8.92 9.62
CA MET A 32 0.06 -7.96 8.55
C MET A 32 -1.09 -7.95 7.53
N MET A 33 -1.53 -9.12 7.06
CA MET A 33 -2.65 -9.24 6.11
C MET A 33 -3.96 -8.67 6.69
N SER A 34 -4.27 -8.94 7.97
CA SER A 34 -5.43 -8.36 8.65
C SER A 34 -5.32 -6.85 8.76
N THR A 35 -4.15 -6.35 9.19
CA THR A 35 -3.89 -4.92 9.37
C THR A 35 -4.06 -4.17 8.05
N GLN A 36 -3.55 -4.73 6.94
CA GLN A 36 -3.77 -4.18 5.61
C GLN A 36 -5.26 -4.09 5.27
N ARG A 37 -6.00 -5.18 5.44
CA ARG A 37 -7.46 -5.20 5.17
C ARG A 37 -8.21 -4.19 6.02
N ASP A 38 -7.85 -4.05 7.30
CA ASP A 38 -8.48 -3.08 8.20
C ASP A 38 -8.22 -1.64 7.74
N HIS A 39 -7.01 -1.36 7.23
CA HIS A 39 -6.68 -0.05 6.66
C HIS A 39 -7.50 0.22 5.40
N GLU A 40 -7.56 -0.73 4.47
CA GLU A 40 -8.33 -0.62 3.23
C GLU A 40 -9.83 -0.43 3.49
N MET A 41 -10.41 -1.23 4.39
CA MET A 41 -11.82 -1.09 4.79
C MET A 41 -12.09 0.28 5.43
N ARG A 42 -11.19 0.76 6.29
CA ARG A 42 -11.31 2.07 6.93
C ARG A 42 -11.26 3.19 5.90
N TRP A 43 -10.25 3.22 5.03
CA TRP A 43 -10.12 4.22 3.98
C TRP A 43 -11.31 4.21 3.03
N TYR A 44 -11.81 3.02 2.67
CA TYR A 44 -13.04 2.89 1.89
C TYR A 44 -14.24 3.51 2.62
N ALA A 45 -14.46 3.16 3.88
CA ALA A 45 -15.57 3.67 4.68
C ALA A 45 -15.50 5.20 4.83
N GLU A 46 -14.33 5.75 5.12
CA GLU A 46 -14.08 7.20 5.21
C GLU A 46 -14.36 7.90 3.88
N ARG A 47 -13.90 7.34 2.76
CA ARG A 47 -14.18 7.88 1.42
C ARG A 47 -15.68 7.91 1.10
N GLN A 48 -16.38 6.83 1.46
CA GLN A 48 -17.83 6.73 1.24
C GLN A 48 -18.59 7.71 2.16
N ALA A 49 -18.13 7.91 3.39
CA ALA A 49 -18.68 8.93 4.28
C ALA A 49 -18.49 10.35 3.71
N LEU A 50 -17.31 10.65 3.15
CA LEU A 50 -17.03 11.94 2.52
C LEU A 50 -17.98 12.22 1.35
N LYS A 51 -18.22 11.22 0.49
CA LYS A 51 -19.20 11.34 -0.60
C LYS A 51 -20.63 11.58 -0.10
N ARG A 52 -21.04 10.93 0.99
CA ARG A 52 -22.36 11.16 1.60
C ARG A 52 -22.49 12.58 2.11
N VAL A 53 -21.44 13.13 2.72
CA VAL A 53 -21.39 14.54 3.17
C VAL A 53 -21.50 15.49 1.98
N HIS A 54 -20.82 15.20 0.87
CA HIS A 54 -20.96 16.01 -0.36
C HIS A 54 -22.38 15.98 -0.90
N ALA A 55 -22.98 14.79 -0.98
CA ALA A 55 -24.36 14.63 -1.43
C ALA A 55 -25.36 15.37 -0.52
N SER A 56 -25.20 15.29 0.81
CA SER A 56 -26.08 15.99 1.75
C SER A 56 -25.93 17.51 1.64
N ARG A 57 -24.70 18.02 1.48
CA ARG A 57 -24.44 19.44 1.26
C ARG A 57 -25.07 19.95 -0.05
N ALA A 58 -24.96 19.18 -1.14
CA ALA A 58 -25.58 19.53 -2.41
C ALA A 58 -27.12 19.55 -2.30
N ALA A 59 -27.72 18.54 -1.66
CA ALA A 59 -29.16 18.48 -1.44
C ALA A 59 -29.66 19.65 -0.56
N SER A 60 -28.97 19.96 0.54
CA SER A 60 -29.34 21.10 1.39
C SER A 60 -29.20 22.43 0.65
N SER A 61 -28.16 22.59 -0.16
CA SER A 61 -27.94 23.80 -0.97
C SER A 61 -29.07 23.98 -2.00
N ALA A 62 -29.50 22.91 -2.66
CA ALA A 62 -30.61 22.94 -3.60
C ALA A 62 -31.94 23.29 -2.90
N GLN A 63 -32.18 22.76 -1.70
CA GLN A 63 -33.37 23.09 -0.92
C GLN A 63 -33.41 24.57 -0.52
N VAL A 64 -32.30 25.13 -0.05
CA VAL A 64 -32.21 26.57 0.28
C VAL A 64 -32.43 27.43 -0.96
N ALA A 65 -31.81 27.08 -2.10
CA ALA A 65 -32.00 27.81 -3.35
C ALA A 65 -33.48 27.81 -3.81
N SER A 66 -34.18 26.68 -3.68
CA SER A 66 -35.60 26.58 -4.02
C SER A 66 -36.49 27.44 -3.11
N ILE A 67 -36.20 27.50 -1.80
CA ILE A 67 -36.93 28.36 -0.85
C ILE A 67 -36.72 29.85 -1.20
N LEU A 68 -35.47 30.26 -1.46
CA LEU A 68 -35.16 31.64 -1.84
C LEU A 68 -35.85 32.06 -3.14
N GLN A 69 -35.89 31.16 -4.13
CA GLN A 69 -36.60 31.41 -5.39
C GLN A 69 -38.12 31.55 -5.18
N SER A 70 -38.69 30.75 -4.28
CA SER A 70 -40.13 30.78 -3.96
C SER A 70 -40.54 32.06 -3.23
N LEU A 71 -39.63 32.70 -2.50
CA LEU A 71 -39.85 33.96 -1.78
C LEU A 71 -39.67 35.22 -2.67
N GLY A 72 -39.45 35.06 -3.98
CA GLY A 72 -39.33 36.17 -4.91
C GLY A 72 -37.98 36.90 -4.84
N GLY A 73 -36.95 36.28 -4.26
CA GLY A 73 -35.62 36.87 -4.13
C GLY A 73 -34.88 36.96 -5.47
N GLY A 74 -35.03 38.06 -6.19
CA GLY A 74 -34.27 38.40 -7.41
C GLY A 74 -32.84 38.89 -7.17
N GLY A 75 -32.24 38.61 -6.01
CA GLY A 75 -30.89 39.04 -5.66
C GLY A 75 -29.90 37.88 -5.78
N THR A 76 -28.91 38.03 -6.66
CA THR A 76 -27.72 37.17 -6.74
C THR A 76 -26.98 37.21 -5.41
N THR A 77 -27.39 36.35 -4.48
CA THR A 77 -26.72 36.21 -3.19
C THR A 77 -25.61 35.20 -3.45
N ASP A 78 -24.37 35.69 -3.39
CA ASP A 78 -23.13 34.92 -3.43
C ASP A 78 -23.02 34.10 -2.14
N LEU A 79 -23.98 33.19 -1.94
CA LEU A 79 -23.89 32.15 -0.95
C LEU A 79 -22.85 31.17 -1.48
N PRO A 80 -21.97 30.62 -0.61
CA PRO A 80 -21.06 29.56 -1.01
C PRO A 80 -21.88 28.32 -1.35
N LEU A 81 -22.41 28.29 -2.56
CA LEU A 81 -23.11 27.19 -3.17
C LEU A 81 -22.12 26.03 -3.17
N ALA A 82 -22.58 24.84 -2.80
CA ALA A 82 -21.78 23.64 -2.92
C ALA A 82 -21.48 23.41 -4.42
N THR A 83 -20.41 24.01 -4.92
CA THR A 83 -19.99 23.83 -6.30
C THR A 83 -19.43 22.42 -6.44
N PRO A 84 -19.77 21.70 -7.53
CA PRO A 84 -19.25 20.36 -7.76
C PRO A 84 -17.72 20.31 -7.82
N ASP A 85 -17.09 21.43 -8.17
CA ASP A 85 -15.64 21.62 -8.21
C ASP A 85 -14.97 21.48 -6.83
N ASN A 86 -15.58 22.03 -5.77
CA ASN A 86 -15.04 21.95 -4.41
C ASN A 86 -15.09 20.51 -3.86
N GLY A 87 -16.13 19.74 -4.21
CA GLY A 87 -16.24 18.33 -3.83
C GLY A 87 -15.20 17.44 -4.51
N ALA A 88 -14.94 17.66 -5.80
CA ALA A 88 -13.91 16.94 -6.54
C ALA A 88 -12.50 17.22 -5.98
N GLN A 89 -12.21 18.48 -5.65
CA GLN A 89 -10.95 18.88 -5.03
C GLN A 89 -10.76 18.26 -3.64
N GLU A 90 -11.81 18.27 -2.80
CA GLU A 90 -11.77 17.66 -1.45
C GLU A 90 -11.51 16.14 -1.53
N LEU A 91 -12.15 15.45 -2.48
CA LEU A 91 -11.89 14.02 -2.75
C LEU A 91 -10.45 13.79 -3.23
N ALA A 92 -9.91 14.64 -4.13
CA ALA A 92 -8.54 14.49 -4.60
C ALA A 92 -7.50 14.69 -3.48
N VAL A 93 -7.74 15.65 -2.57
CA VAL A 93 -6.90 15.86 -1.39
C VAL A 93 -6.97 14.63 -0.47
N PHE A 94 -8.16 14.06 -0.29
CA PHE A 94 -8.35 12.84 0.51
C PHE A 94 -7.63 11.64 -0.12
N ASP A 95 -7.77 11.42 -1.43
CA ASP A 95 -7.13 10.33 -2.15
C ASP A 95 -5.59 10.44 -2.09
N ARG A 96 -5.02 11.66 -2.11
CA ARG A 96 -3.58 11.89 -1.87
C ARG A 96 -3.14 11.48 -0.46
N LYS A 97 -3.98 11.71 0.56
CA LYS A 97 -3.69 11.27 1.94
C LYS A 97 -3.71 9.75 2.06
N ILE A 98 -4.67 9.08 1.40
CA ILE A 98 -4.70 7.61 1.35
C ILE A 98 -3.43 7.09 0.70
N TYR A 99 -3.02 7.65 -0.44
CA TYR A 99 -1.80 7.23 -1.11
C TYR A 99 -0.57 7.34 -0.19
N ALA A 100 -0.41 8.47 0.51
CA ALA A 100 0.67 8.63 1.47
C ALA A 100 0.61 7.60 2.62
N ALA A 101 -0.60 7.31 3.12
CA ALA A 101 -0.80 6.31 4.16
C ALA A 101 -0.53 4.87 3.67
N GLN A 102 -0.86 4.57 2.41
CA GLN A 102 -0.54 3.30 1.74
C GLN A 102 0.97 3.10 1.62
N MET A 103 1.71 4.12 1.17
CA MET A 103 3.16 4.07 1.08
C MET A 103 3.81 3.83 2.45
N ALA A 104 3.34 4.53 3.50
CA ALA A 104 3.83 4.33 4.86
C ALA A 104 3.53 2.91 5.40
N MET A 105 2.37 2.36 5.05
CA MET A 105 2.00 0.99 5.40
C MET A 105 2.89 -0.04 4.69
N GLU A 106 3.15 0.14 3.40
CA GLU A 106 4.07 -0.70 2.62
C GLU A 106 5.48 -0.70 3.23
N GLU A 107 5.99 0.48 3.58
CA GLU A 107 7.31 0.63 4.20
C GLU A 107 7.40 -0.11 5.54
N ALA A 108 6.38 0.03 6.40
CA ALA A 108 6.31 -0.66 7.67
C ALA A 108 6.25 -2.19 7.50
N MET A 109 5.42 -2.70 6.58
CA MET A 109 5.32 -4.13 6.30
C MET A 109 6.61 -4.69 5.69
N THR A 110 7.26 -3.92 4.82
CA THR A 110 8.59 -4.25 4.27
C THR A 110 9.64 -4.36 5.38
N ALA A 111 9.63 -3.43 6.32
CA ALA A 111 10.52 -3.46 7.48
C ALA A 111 10.25 -4.67 8.39
N GLU A 112 8.98 -5.03 8.60
CA GLU A 112 8.62 -6.25 9.36
C GLU A 112 9.10 -7.53 8.66
N LEU A 113 8.90 -7.66 7.35
CA LEU A 113 9.37 -8.80 6.57
C LEU A 113 10.90 -8.90 6.60
N LYS A 114 11.61 -7.77 6.50
CA LYS A 114 13.06 -7.71 6.69
C LYS A 114 13.46 -8.16 8.10
N GLY A 115 12.78 -7.69 9.14
CA GLY A 115 13.02 -8.08 10.53
C GLY A 115 12.72 -9.55 10.83
N LEU A 116 11.82 -10.17 10.06
CA LEU A 116 11.55 -11.61 10.09
C LEU A 116 12.59 -12.45 9.35
N GLY A 117 13.53 -11.80 8.65
CA GLY A 117 14.53 -12.48 7.83
C GLY A 117 13.97 -13.02 6.51
N VAL A 118 12.83 -12.50 6.04
CA VAL A 118 12.28 -12.90 4.75
C VAL A 118 13.22 -12.40 3.64
N PRO A 119 13.65 -13.28 2.72
CA PRO A 119 14.57 -12.91 1.64
C PRO A 119 13.94 -11.84 0.71
N PHE A 120 14.79 -11.13 -0.01
CA PHE A 120 14.44 -10.03 -0.94
C PHE A 120 14.08 -8.67 -0.31
N PHE A 121 13.62 -8.62 0.94
CA PHE A 121 13.26 -7.36 1.63
C PHE A 121 14.44 -6.67 2.33
N GLY A 122 15.53 -7.41 2.56
CA GLY A 122 16.76 -6.91 3.17
C GLY A 122 18.01 -7.13 2.30
N THR A 123 17.85 -7.30 0.99
CA THR A 123 18.96 -7.64 0.07
C THR A 123 20.10 -6.62 0.18
N GLU A 124 21.32 -7.10 0.34
CA GLU A 124 22.49 -6.23 0.43
C GLU A 124 22.73 -5.46 -0.88
N ALA A 125 23.17 -4.20 -0.78
CA ALA A 125 23.46 -3.35 -1.93
C ALA A 125 24.48 -3.98 -2.91
N GLY A 126 25.37 -4.84 -2.43
CA GLY A 126 26.33 -5.58 -3.29
C GLY A 126 25.72 -6.70 -4.14
N CYS A 127 24.46 -7.07 -3.92
CA CYS A 127 23.73 -8.06 -4.72
C CYS A 127 22.81 -7.42 -5.77
N VAL A 128 22.61 -6.09 -5.68
CA VAL A 128 21.81 -5.29 -6.60
C VAL A 128 22.75 -4.54 -7.55
N GLY A 129 22.63 -4.80 -8.84
CA GLY A 129 23.47 -4.13 -9.84
C GLY A 129 23.07 -4.52 -11.25
N SER A 130 23.44 -3.69 -12.22
CA SER A 130 23.29 -4.05 -13.63
C SER A 130 24.14 -5.28 -13.94
N ALA A 131 23.63 -6.20 -14.76
CA ALA A 131 24.33 -7.43 -15.15
C ALA A 131 25.69 -7.18 -15.83
N GLU A 132 25.96 -5.93 -16.25
CA GLU A 132 27.15 -5.48 -16.95
C GLU A 132 28.34 -5.16 -16.03
N GLU A 133 28.13 -4.96 -14.73
CA GLU A 133 29.22 -4.72 -13.78
C GLU A 133 29.81 -6.04 -13.25
N LYS A 134 30.67 -6.67 -14.04
CA LYS A 134 31.55 -7.76 -13.54
C LYS A 134 32.66 -7.16 -12.66
N GLY A 135 32.36 -6.93 -11.39
CA GLY A 135 33.39 -6.70 -10.39
C GLY A 135 34.27 -7.94 -10.22
N GLU A 136 35.58 -7.81 -10.47
CA GLU A 136 36.58 -8.84 -10.22
C GLU A 136 36.64 -9.12 -8.71
N GLY A 137 36.29 -10.35 -8.30
CA GLY A 137 36.47 -10.80 -6.91
C GLY A 137 35.28 -11.49 -6.21
N ARG A 138 34.16 -11.80 -6.90
CA ARG A 138 33.04 -12.53 -6.28
C ARG A 138 32.87 -13.96 -6.82
N PRO A 139 32.60 -14.97 -5.97
CA PRO A 139 32.29 -16.32 -6.43
C PRO A 139 31.07 -16.32 -7.37
N ARG A 140 31.18 -17.07 -8.48
CA ARG A 140 30.21 -17.20 -9.59
C ARG A 140 28.79 -17.65 -9.17
N TRP A 141 28.57 -17.98 -7.90
CA TRP A 141 27.32 -18.57 -7.41
C TRP A 141 26.26 -17.56 -6.96
N SER A 142 26.60 -16.29 -6.74
CA SER A 142 25.63 -15.26 -6.38
C SER A 142 25.36 -14.33 -7.57
N PRO A 143 24.35 -14.62 -8.42
CA PRO A 143 23.99 -13.76 -9.54
C PRO A 143 23.53 -12.39 -9.01
N ARG A 144 24.01 -11.32 -9.65
CA ARG A 144 23.50 -9.96 -9.43
C ARG A 144 22.08 -9.92 -9.99
N VAL A 145 21.17 -9.32 -9.23
CA VAL A 145 19.77 -9.17 -9.62
C VAL A 145 19.54 -7.69 -9.85
N SER A 146 18.94 -7.35 -10.98
CA SER A 146 18.55 -5.97 -11.24
C SER A 146 17.45 -5.52 -10.27
N GLU A 147 17.29 -4.22 -10.08
CA GLU A 147 16.24 -3.70 -9.20
C GLU A 147 14.83 -4.15 -9.63
N ALA A 148 14.58 -4.19 -10.94
CA ALA A 148 13.32 -4.67 -11.51
C ALA A 148 13.06 -6.16 -11.20
N GLU A 149 14.08 -7.01 -11.36
CA GLU A 149 13.97 -8.43 -11.01
C GLU A 149 13.80 -8.65 -9.51
N LEU A 150 14.45 -7.82 -8.67
CA LEU A 150 14.30 -7.89 -7.23
C LEU A 150 12.87 -7.52 -6.81
N LEU A 151 12.27 -6.51 -7.44
CA LEU A 151 10.86 -6.16 -7.21
C LEU A 151 9.93 -7.30 -7.60
N GLU A 152 10.19 -7.99 -8.71
CA GLU A 152 9.40 -9.16 -9.11
C GLU A 152 9.55 -10.31 -8.12
N LEU A 153 10.76 -10.58 -7.64
CA LEU A 153 11.01 -11.58 -6.59
C LEU A 153 10.31 -11.24 -5.27
N ARG A 154 10.29 -9.95 -4.87
CA ARG A 154 9.53 -9.48 -3.70
C ARG A 154 8.03 -9.74 -3.87
N ARG A 155 7.45 -9.34 -5.01
CA ARG A 155 6.03 -9.56 -5.31
C ARG A 155 5.67 -11.04 -5.24
N ARG A 156 6.48 -11.88 -5.88
CA ARG A 156 6.31 -13.33 -5.87
C ARG A 156 6.40 -13.90 -4.44
N MET A 157 7.31 -13.38 -3.61
CA MET A 157 7.45 -13.78 -2.22
C MET A 157 6.26 -13.38 -1.37
N VAL A 158 5.73 -12.16 -1.52
CA VAL A 158 4.50 -11.73 -0.85
C VAL A 158 3.35 -12.67 -1.21
N GLY A 159 3.11 -12.91 -2.50
CA GLY A 159 2.03 -13.81 -2.93
C GLY A 159 2.19 -15.23 -2.38
N HIS A 160 3.41 -15.75 -2.33
CA HIS A 160 3.68 -17.07 -1.73
C HIS A 160 3.37 -17.10 -0.23
N LEU A 161 3.76 -16.06 0.52
CA LEU A 161 3.45 -15.94 1.95
C LEU A 161 1.96 -15.77 2.21
N GLU A 162 1.28 -14.99 1.37
CA GLU A 162 -0.17 -14.86 1.44
C GLU A 162 -0.85 -16.22 1.24
N ASP A 163 -0.52 -16.96 0.18
CA ASP A 163 -1.11 -18.27 -0.09
C ASP A 163 -0.86 -19.30 1.03
N LEU A 164 0.35 -19.29 1.62
CA LEU A 164 0.71 -20.19 2.71
C LEU A 164 -0.06 -19.94 4.01
N TYR A 165 -0.43 -18.69 4.28
CA TYR A 165 -1.03 -18.27 5.56
C TYR A 165 -2.43 -17.71 5.39
N ARG A 166 -3.06 -17.96 4.24
CA ARG A 166 -4.46 -17.68 3.94
C ARG A 166 -5.36 -18.73 4.61
N ASP A 167 -5.37 -18.72 5.95
CA ASP A 167 -6.41 -19.37 6.75
C ASP A 167 -7.51 -18.35 7.10
#